data_AF-A0A953F1F5-F1
#
_entry.id   AF-A0A953F1F5-F1
#
_cell.length_a   1.000
_cell.length_b   1.000
_cell.length_c   1.000
_cell.angle_alpha   90.00
_cell.angle_beta   90.00
_cell.angle_gamma   90.00
#
_symmetry.space_group_name_H-M   'P 1'
#
loop_
_entity.id
_entity.type
_entity.pdbx_description
1 polymer ?
#
loop_
_entity_poly.entity_id
_entity_poly.type
_entity_poly.pdbx_seq_one_letter_code
_entity_poly.pdbx_strand_id
1 'polypeptide(L)'
;MTSVVQMTKVLVERPEVRPLAAARVRHYAGETDIDAWLALRQRAFARQRVAVRAWQRDDFCRELLQRPWWSPDRMWLAEWINSGEAPQLAGAVTLAERGAGRPAVHWLMVDPRARRRGIGRLLMALLEQRCWDQGARQIWLETHRQWQGALALYEGLGYRECAP
;
A
#
# COMPACT_ATOMS: atom_id res chain seq x y z
N MET A 1 -8.76 23.26 8.81
CA MET A 1 -9.15 21.85 8.59
C MET A 1 -7.90 21.05 8.29
N THR A 2 -7.64 19.97 9.03
CA THR A 2 -6.47 19.10 8.85
C THR A 2 -6.48 18.47 7.47
N SER A 3 -5.35 18.52 6.77
CA SER A 3 -5.21 18.05 5.39
C SER A 3 -5.03 16.53 5.28
N VAL A 4 -4.65 15.89 6.39
CA VAL A 4 -4.62 14.43 6.57
C VAL A 4 -5.97 13.97 7.11
N VAL A 5 -6.43 12.82 6.61
CA VAL A 5 -7.64 12.12 7.04
C VAL A 5 -7.25 10.75 7.57
N GLN A 6 -7.78 10.39 8.73
CA GLN A 6 -7.72 9.03 9.24
C GLN A 6 -8.98 8.28 8.79
N MET A 7 -8.81 7.06 8.29
CA MET A 7 -9.93 6.19 7.93
C MET A 7 -9.75 4.81 8.55
N THR A 8 -10.86 4.12 8.76
CA THR A 8 -10.86 2.76 9.29
C THR A 8 -11.91 1.89 8.62
N LYS A 9 -11.67 0.58 8.63
CA LYS A 9 -12.61 -0.45 8.18
C LYS A 9 -12.64 -1.58 9.20
N VAL A 10 -13.83 -2.04 9.55
CA VAL A 10 -14.05 -3.28 10.30
C VAL A 10 -14.24 -4.41 9.30
N LEU A 11 -13.47 -5.49 9.47
CA LEU A 11 -13.62 -6.73 8.71
C LEU A 11 -14.67 -7.60 9.39
N VAL A 12 -15.77 -7.86 8.69
CA VAL A 12 -16.85 -8.74 9.16
C VAL A 12 -16.74 -10.16 8.62
N GLU A 13 -15.97 -10.34 7.56
CA GLU A 13 -15.68 -11.62 6.91
C GLU A 13 -14.24 -11.63 6.38
N ARG A 14 -13.72 -12.81 6.06
CA ARG A 14 -12.38 -12.97 5.50
C ARG A 14 -12.33 -12.36 4.09
N PRO A 15 -11.45 -11.38 3.81
CA PRO A 15 -11.36 -10.76 2.49
C PRO A 15 -11.01 -11.76 1.38
N GLU A 16 -11.73 -11.68 0.27
CA GLU A 16 -11.47 -12.47 -0.93
C GLU A 16 -10.34 -11.83 -1.76
N VAL A 17 -9.30 -12.61 -2.04
CA VAL A 17 -8.19 -12.19 -2.91
C VAL A 17 -8.43 -12.73 -4.31
N ARG A 18 -8.59 -11.82 -5.28
CA ARG A 18 -8.80 -12.15 -6.69
C ARG A 18 -7.53 -11.86 -7.50
N PRO A 19 -6.80 -12.89 -7.98
CA PRO A 19 -5.62 -12.70 -8.81
C PRO A 19 -5.93 -11.92 -10.10
N LEU A 20 -4.91 -11.23 -10.64
CA LEU A 20 -5.01 -10.50 -11.89
C LEU A 20 -4.08 -11.12 -12.94
N ALA A 21 -4.59 -11.41 -14.13
CA ALA A 21 -3.78 -11.97 -15.22
C ALA A 21 -2.61 -11.07 -15.64
N ALA A 22 -2.73 -9.76 -15.44
CA ALA A 22 -1.72 -8.77 -15.84
C ALA A 22 -0.65 -8.50 -14.77
N ALA A 23 -0.76 -9.08 -13.56
CA ALA A 23 0.18 -8.80 -12.49
C ALA A 23 0.43 -10.01 -11.58
N ARG A 24 1.71 -10.22 -11.26
CA ARG A 24 2.16 -11.17 -10.26
C ARG A 24 2.41 -10.41 -8.96
N VAL A 25 1.96 -10.96 -7.82
CA VAL A 25 2.27 -10.38 -6.51
C VAL A 25 3.25 -11.27 -5.77
N ARG A 26 4.23 -10.65 -5.13
CA ARG A 26 5.19 -11.30 -4.24
C ARG A 26 5.48 -10.41 -3.03
N HIS A 27 6.18 -10.97 -2.05
CA HIS A 27 6.70 -10.18 -0.93
C HIS A 27 8.01 -9.46 -1.29
N TYR A 28 8.36 -8.48 -0.47
CA TYR A 28 9.69 -7.86 -0.49
C TYR A 28 10.76 -8.93 -0.27
N ALA A 29 11.81 -8.90 -1.09
CA ALA A 29 12.86 -9.92 -1.15
C ALA A 29 14.25 -9.40 -0.73
N GLY A 30 14.38 -8.12 -0.37
CA GLY A 30 15.63 -7.53 0.11
C GLY A 30 16.04 -6.27 -0.64
N GLU A 31 17.32 -5.92 -0.54
CA GLU A 31 17.83 -4.61 -0.98
C GLU A 31 17.60 -4.29 -2.45
N THR A 32 17.53 -5.31 -3.31
CA THR A 32 17.26 -5.16 -4.75
C THR A 32 15.87 -4.56 -5.03
N ASP A 33 14.92 -4.69 -4.11
CA ASP A 33 13.58 -4.11 -4.24
C ASP A 33 13.52 -2.63 -3.83
N ILE A 34 14.52 -2.12 -3.10
CA ILE A 34 14.47 -0.77 -2.53
C ILE A 34 14.44 0.26 -3.68
N ASP A 35 15.32 0.12 -4.67
CA ASP A 35 15.36 1.07 -5.79
C ASP A 35 14.10 1.00 -6.65
N ALA A 36 13.59 -0.22 -6.89
CA ALA A 36 12.35 -0.41 -7.63
C ALA A 36 11.15 0.23 -6.91
N TRP A 37 11.10 0.10 -5.57
CA TRP A 37 10.07 0.70 -4.73
C TRP A 37 10.18 2.23 -4.69
N LEU A 38 11.38 2.79 -4.57
CA LEU A 38 11.62 4.24 -4.61
C LEU A 38 11.24 4.82 -5.98
N ALA A 39 11.58 4.13 -7.07
CA ALA A 39 11.18 4.52 -8.42
C ALA A 39 9.66 4.48 -8.60
N LEU A 40 8.99 3.43 -8.09
CA LEU A 40 7.52 3.35 -8.07
C LEU A 40 6.92 4.53 -7.30
N ARG A 41 7.45 4.84 -6.11
CA ARG A 41 6.99 5.96 -5.29
C ARG A 41 7.09 7.27 -6.05
N GLN A 42 8.24 7.54 -6.67
CA GLN A 42 8.43 8.73 -7.50
C GLN A 42 7.35 8.83 -8.59
N ARG A 43 7.12 7.75 -9.36
CA ARG A 43 6.09 7.73 -10.42
C ARG A 43 4.68 7.89 -9.87
N ALA A 44 4.34 7.23 -8.77
CA ALA A 44 3.01 7.27 -8.16
C ALA A 44 2.62 8.66 -7.65
N PHE A 45 3.59 9.43 -7.14
CA PHE A 45 3.39 10.75 -6.57
C PHE A 45 3.70 11.92 -7.52
N ALA A 46 4.34 11.69 -8.68
CA ALA A 46 4.74 12.74 -9.63
C ALA A 46 3.60 13.66 -10.11
N ARG A 47 2.35 13.19 -10.12
CA ARG A 47 1.17 13.95 -10.56
C ARG A 47 0.21 14.32 -9.42
N GLN A 48 0.63 14.15 -8.17
CA GLN A 48 -0.20 14.51 -7.03
C GLN A 48 -0.10 16.02 -6.76
N ARG A 49 -1.22 16.63 -6.38
CA ARG A 49 -1.31 18.07 -6.11
C ARG A 49 -0.46 18.50 -4.92
N VAL A 50 -0.30 17.60 -3.94
CA VAL A 50 0.63 17.80 -2.83
C VAL A 50 1.93 17.13 -3.18
N ALA A 51 2.98 17.94 -3.30
CA ALA A 51 4.33 17.47 -3.48
C ALA A 51 4.74 16.62 -2.26
N VAL A 52 5.33 15.47 -2.55
CA VAL A 52 5.91 14.61 -1.52
C VAL A 52 7.42 14.70 -1.65
N ARG A 53 8.13 14.91 -0.54
CA ARG A 53 9.60 14.88 -0.52
C ARG A 53 10.09 13.58 -1.18
N ALA A 54 11.05 13.72 -2.09
CA ALA A 54 11.76 12.58 -2.66
C ALA A 54 12.46 11.80 -1.54
N TRP A 55 12.34 10.47 -1.58
CA TRP A 55 12.99 9.59 -0.62
C TRP A 55 14.24 9.02 -1.25
N GLN A 56 15.28 8.91 -0.43
CA GLN A 56 16.47 8.13 -0.72
C GLN A 56 16.42 6.79 0.02
N ARG A 57 17.41 5.92 -0.23
CA ARG A 57 17.52 4.62 0.46
C ARG A 57 17.51 4.77 1.99
N ASP A 58 18.20 5.76 2.55
CA ASP A 58 18.20 6.01 3.99
C ASP A 58 16.82 6.35 4.55
N ASP A 59 15.98 7.04 3.76
CA ASP A 59 14.60 7.29 4.13
C ASP A 59 13.80 5.99 4.16
N PHE A 60 13.95 5.14 3.15
CA PHE A 60 13.32 3.81 3.14
C PHE A 60 13.76 2.98 4.36
N CYS A 61 15.06 2.93 4.65
CA CYS A 61 15.59 2.19 5.78
C CYS A 61 15.00 2.68 7.11
N ARG A 62 14.99 3.99 7.35
CA ARG A 62 14.47 4.57 8.60
C ARG A 62 12.97 4.38 8.77
N GLU A 63 12.21 4.56 7.70
CA GLU A 63 10.74 4.58 7.75
C GLU A 63 10.13 3.18 7.67
N LEU A 64 10.88 2.19 7.16
CA LEU A 64 10.43 0.80 7.01
C LEU A 64 11.36 -0.17 7.74
N LEU A 65 12.58 -0.39 7.25
CA LEU A 65 13.44 -1.49 7.72
C LEU A 65 13.83 -1.40 9.21
N GLN A 66 13.96 -0.19 9.74
CA GLN A 66 14.34 0.07 11.14
C GLN A 66 13.13 0.12 12.09
N ARG A 67 11.91 -0.09 11.59
CA ARG A 67 10.71 -0.08 12.42
C ARG A 67 10.59 -1.40 13.19
N PRO A 68 10.18 -1.39 14.47
CA PRO A 68 10.08 -2.61 15.28
C PRO A 68 9.02 -3.60 14.76
N TRP A 69 8.03 -3.12 14.00
CA TRP A 69 6.99 -3.94 13.39
C TRP A 69 7.38 -4.49 12.01
N TRP A 70 8.54 -4.12 11.48
CA TRP A 70 8.94 -4.47 10.13
C TRP A 70 9.18 -5.97 9.97
N SER A 71 8.73 -6.49 8.83
CA SER A 71 9.10 -7.81 8.33
C SER A 71 8.88 -7.85 6.81
N PRO A 72 9.71 -8.54 6.02
CA PRO A 72 9.56 -8.66 4.57
C PRO A 72 8.18 -9.13 4.11
N ASP A 73 7.56 -10.05 4.87
CA ASP A 73 6.23 -10.61 4.59
C ASP A 73 5.07 -9.62 4.82
N ARG A 74 5.35 -8.42 5.34
CA ARG A 74 4.38 -7.33 5.52
C ARG A 74 4.35 -6.37 4.35
N MET A 75 5.22 -6.54 3.35
CA MET A 75 5.20 -5.74 2.13
C MET A 75 4.84 -6.61 0.93
N TRP A 76 3.82 -6.21 0.17
CA TRP A 76 3.45 -6.82 -1.09
C TRP A 76 3.85 -5.92 -2.24
N LEU A 77 4.45 -6.53 -3.25
CA LEU A 77 4.91 -5.91 -4.48
C LEU A 77 4.17 -6.55 -5.65
N ALA A 78 3.41 -5.74 -6.38
CA ALA A 78 2.76 -6.16 -7.62
C ALA A 78 3.68 -5.82 -8.80
N GLU A 79 4.09 -6.84 -9.54
CA GLU A 79 4.89 -6.75 -10.76
C GLU A 79 4.01 -6.94 -11.99
N TRP A 80 4.29 -6.20 -13.05
CA TRP A 80 3.68 -6.47 -14.36
C TRP A 80 4.09 -7.84 -14.89
N ILE A 81 3.13 -8.57 -15.46
CA ILE A 81 3.43 -9.74 -16.27
C ILE A 81 3.59 -9.28 -17.72
N ASN A 82 4.83 -8.92 -18.08
CA ASN A 82 5.23 -8.57 -19.45
C ASN A 82 6.19 -9.64 -19.97
N SER A 83 5.92 -10.19 -21.15
CA SER A 83 6.82 -11.15 -21.80
C SER A 83 8.03 -10.43 -22.40
N GLY A 84 9.22 -10.62 -21.83
CA GLY A 84 10.50 -10.19 -22.40
C GLY A 84 11.09 -8.89 -21.85
N GLU A 85 10.42 -8.22 -20.93
CA GLU A 85 10.98 -7.07 -20.20
C GLU A 85 11.40 -7.46 -18.78
N ALA A 86 12.35 -6.72 -18.20
CA ALA A 86 12.68 -6.86 -16.79
C ALA A 86 11.43 -6.59 -15.91
N PRO A 87 11.24 -7.32 -14.79
CA PRO A 87 10.10 -7.11 -13.90
C PRO A 87 10.02 -5.65 -13.44
N GLN A 88 8.88 -5.01 -13.64
CA GLN A 88 8.62 -3.65 -13.19
C GLN A 88 7.46 -3.63 -12.20
N LEU A 89 7.62 -2.87 -11.11
CA LEU A 89 6.55 -2.71 -10.12
C LEU A 89 5.39 -1.89 -10.69
N ALA A 90 4.22 -2.50 -10.70
CA ALA A 90 2.92 -1.90 -10.97
C ALA A 90 2.27 -1.30 -9.71
N GLY A 91 2.63 -1.81 -8.53
CA GLY A 91 2.13 -1.30 -7.26
C GLY A 91 2.82 -1.92 -6.05
N ALA A 92 2.59 -1.33 -4.88
CA ALA A 92 3.08 -1.82 -3.61
C ALA A 92 2.12 -1.43 -2.48
N VAL A 93 2.10 -2.23 -1.41
CA VAL A 93 1.46 -1.87 -0.13
C VAL A 93 2.26 -2.50 1.02
N THR A 94 2.31 -1.81 2.16
CA THR A 94 2.94 -2.31 3.38
C THR A 94 1.93 -2.33 4.53
N LEU A 95 1.93 -3.39 5.32
CA LEU A 95 1.22 -3.47 6.59
C LEU A 95 2.14 -2.97 7.71
N ALA A 96 1.81 -1.84 8.29
CA ALA A 96 2.48 -1.29 9.46
C ALA A 96 1.69 -1.59 10.74
N GLU A 97 2.32 -1.37 11.90
CA GLU A 97 1.63 -1.28 13.18
C GLU A 97 1.79 0.12 13.76
N ARG A 98 0.69 0.66 14.31
CA ARG A 98 0.63 2.00 14.89
C ARG A 98 0.08 1.98 16.31
N GLY A 99 0.65 2.81 17.18
CA GLY A 99 0.24 2.89 18.59
C GLY A 99 0.32 1.51 19.27
N ALA A 100 -0.75 1.13 19.96
CA ALA A 100 -0.89 -0.16 20.64
C ALA A 100 -1.06 -1.38 19.68
N GLY A 101 -0.18 -1.51 18.69
CA GLY A 101 -0.18 -2.65 17.75
C GLY A 101 -1.30 -2.64 16.72
N ARG A 102 -1.93 -1.49 16.44
CA ARG A 102 -3.06 -1.41 15.49
C ARG A 102 -2.54 -1.58 14.05
N PRO A 103 -3.05 -2.57 13.28
CA PRO A 103 -2.64 -2.75 11.88
C PRO A 103 -3.07 -1.57 11.03
N ALA A 104 -2.12 -1.02 10.28
CA ALA A 104 -2.37 0.14 9.43
C ALA A 104 -1.85 -0.08 8.01
N VAL A 105 -2.63 0.38 7.03
CA VAL A 105 -2.16 0.49 5.65
C VAL A 105 -1.08 1.55 5.59
N HIS A 106 0.08 1.18 5.07
CA HIS A 106 1.21 2.06 4.89
C HIS A 106 1.75 1.95 3.47
N TRP A 107 2.02 3.10 2.85
CA TRP A 107 2.49 3.21 1.46
C TRP A 107 1.73 2.35 0.44
N LEU A 108 0.41 2.51 0.34
CA LEU A 108 -0.31 2.01 -0.83
C LEU A 108 0.04 2.89 -2.04
N MET A 109 0.66 2.29 -3.04
CA MET A 109 1.09 2.95 -4.27
C MET A 109 0.71 2.12 -5.48
N VAL A 110 0.21 2.78 -6.51
CA VAL A 110 -0.07 2.16 -7.81
C VAL A 110 0.51 3.06 -8.88
N ASP A 111 1.31 2.47 -9.76
CA ASP A 111 1.88 3.15 -10.91
C ASP A 111 0.75 3.82 -11.71
N PRO A 112 0.87 5.09 -12.12
CA PRO A 112 -0.18 5.76 -12.88
C PRO A 112 -0.63 4.99 -14.12
N ARG A 113 0.28 4.26 -14.79
CA ARG A 113 -0.02 3.42 -15.97
C ARG A 113 -0.81 2.16 -15.61
N ALA A 114 -0.79 1.74 -14.35
CA ALA A 114 -1.49 0.58 -13.80
C ALA A 114 -2.84 0.89 -13.15
N ARG A 115 -3.22 2.17 -13.04
CA ARG A 115 -4.44 2.57 -12.34
C ARG A 115 -5.68 2.07 -13.07
N ARG A 116 -6.76 1.89 -12.29
CA ARG A 116 -8.07 1.40 -12.76
C ARG A 116 -8.05 0.00 -13.37
N ARG A 117 -6.98 -0.78 -13.12
CA ARG A 117 -6.86 -2.20 -13.53
C ARG A 117 -6.95 -3.19 -12.37
N GLY A 118 -7.48 -2.76 -11.22
CA GLY A 118 -7.66 -3.62 -10.04
C GLY A 118 -6.45 -3.79 -9.12
N ILE A 119 -5.24 -3.35 -9.50
CA ILE A 119 -4.00 -3.54 -8.70
C ILE A 119 -4.14 -3.05 -7.25
N GLY A 120 -4.66 -1.84 -7.04
CA GLY A 120 -4.85 -1.30 -5.69
C GLY A 120 -5.84 -2.13 -4.85
N ARG A 121 -6.88 -2.69 -5.47
CA ARG A 121 -7.85 -3.57 -4.80
C ARG A 121 -7.23 -4.92 -4.45
N LEU A 122 -6.44 -5.51 -5.35
CA LEU A 122 -5.70 -6.74 -5.11
C LEU A 122 -4.74 -6.58 -3.92
N LEU A 123 -3.92 -5.53 -3.92
CA LEU A 123 -2.97 -5.25 -2.85
C LEU A 123 -3.68 -5.04 -1.50
N MET A 124 -4.78 -4.29 -1.49
CA MET A 124 -5.58 -4.10 -0.28
C MET A 124 -6.19 -5.40 0.21
N ALA A 125 -6.77 -6.23 -0.66
CA ALA A 125 -7.35 -7.51 -0.27
C ALA A 125 -6.31 -8.45 0.38
N LEU A 126 -5.07 -8.48 -0.14
CA LEU A 126 -3.97 -9.24 0.44
C LEU A 126 -3.60 -8.74 1.84
N LEU A 127 -3.49 -7.42 2.02
CA LEU A 127 -3.21 -6.82 3.32
C LEU A 127 -4.35 -7.08 4.32
N GLU A 128 -5.59 -6.86 3.91
CA GLU A 128 -6.77 -7.09 4.76
C GLU A 128 -6.88 -8.57 5.15
N GLN A 129 -6.61 -9.49 4.22
CA GLN A 129 -6.59 -10.93 4.50
C GLN A 129 -5.48 -11.29 5.50
N ARG A 130 -4.27 -10.72 5.39
CA ARG A 130 -3.21 -10.91 6.38
C ARG A 130 -3.64 -10.46 7.77
N CYS A 131 -4.29 -9.30 7.87
CA CYS A 131 -4.84 -8.82 9.15
C CYS A 131 -5.90 -9.78 9.70
N TRP A 132 -6.83 -10.25 8.87
CA TRP A 132 -7.85 -11.20 9.28
C TRP A 132 -7.25 -12.49 9.83
N ASP A 133 -6.28 -13.06 9.10
CA ASP A 133 -5.60 -14.32 9.42
C ASP A 133 -4.75 -14.19 10.70
N GLN A 134 -4.33 -12.97 11.07
CA GLN A 134 -3.67 -12.66 12.34
C GLN A 134 -4.65 -12.32 13.48
N GLY A 135 -5.96 -12.46 13.27
CA GLY A 135 -6.99 -12.21 14.27
C GLY A 135 -7.42 -10.75 14.39
N ALA A 136 -6.83 -9.83 13.63
CA ALA A 136 -7.30 -8.44 13.60
C ALA A 136 -8.65 -8.33 12.87
N ARG A 137 -9.52 -7.47 13.37
CA ARG A 137 -10.85 -7.21 12.80
C ARG A 137 -11.07 -5.76 12.41
N GLN A 138 -10.08 -4.90 12.64
CA GLN A 138 -10.14 -3.51 12.26
C GLN A 138 -8.80 -3.08 11.71
N ILE A 139 -8.82 -2.25 10.66
CA ILE A 139 -7.64 -1.75 9.97
C ILE A 139 -7.76 -0.24 9.86
N TRP A 140 -6.65 0.45 10.03
CA TRP A 140 -6.56 1.91 9.96
C TRP A 140 -5.71 2.35 8.77
N LEU A 141 -5.90 3.58 8.33
CA LEU A 141 -5.03 4.23 7.38
C LEU A 141 -5.09 5.74 7.54
N GLU A 142 -4.08 6.39 6.98
CA GLU A 142 -4.06 7.84 6.80
C GLU A 142 -3.84 8.16 5.33
N THR A 143 -4.49 9.21 4.86
CA THR A 143 -4.33 9.72 3.49
C THR A 143 -4.52 11.23 3.46
N HIS A 144 -4.12 11.87 2.36
CA HIS A 144 -4.31 13.30 2.18
C HIS A 144 -5.66 13.61 1.51
N ARG A 145 -6.40 14.63 1.98
CA ARG A 145 -7.70 15.06 1.41
C ARG A 145 -7.66 15.36 -0.10
N GLN A 146 -6.50 15.79 -0.58
CA GLN A 146 -6.30 16.13 -1.99
C GLN A 146 -5.97 14.93 -2.89
N TRP A 147 -5.76 13.73 -2.33
CA TRP A 147 -5.50 12.51 -3.09
C TRP A 147 -6.80 11.77 -3.39
N GLN A 148 -7.66 12.39 -4.19
CA GLN A 148 -9.03 11.92 -4.47
C GLN A 148 -9.08 10.47 -4.99
N GLY A 149 -8.11 10.05 -5.80
CA GLY A 149 -8.03 8.67 -6.30
C GLY A 149 -7.80 7.63 -5.20
N ALA A 150 -7.09 7.99 -4.12
CA ALA A 150 -6.89 7.13 -2.96
C ALA A 150 -8.16 7.11 -2.09
N LEU A 151 -8.76 8.28 -1.82
CA LEU A 151 -10.03 8.38 -1.09
C LEU A 151 -11.13 7.53 -1.74
N ALA A 152 -11.36 7.70 -3.04
CA ALA A 152 -12.36 6.94 -3.77
C ALA A 152 -12.08 5.42 -3.78
N LEU A 153 -10.80 5.01 -3.74
CA LEU A 153 -10.44 3.60 -3.59
C LEU A 153 -10.82 3.09 -2.19
N TYR A 154 -10.43 3.80 -1.14
CA TYR A 154 -10.69 3.39 0.24
C TYR A 154 -12.18 3.38 0.57
N GLU A 155 -12.93 4.41 0.18
CA GLU A 155 -14.39 4.47 0.33
C GLU A 155 -15.07 3.32 -0.41
N GLY A 156 -14.63 3.03 -1.64
CA GLY A 156 -15.13 1.91 -2.44
C GLY A 156 -14.75 0.52 -1.89
N LEU A 157 -13.79 0.45 -0.96
CA LEU A 157 -13.41 -0.74 -0.21
C LEU A 157 -14.11 -0.83 1.17
N GLY A 158 -14.90 0.18 1.53
CA GLY A 158 -15.65 0.23 2.80
C GLY A 158 -14.92 0.93 3.94
N TYR A 159 -13.77 1.57 3.70
CA TYR A 159 -13.15 2.44 4.71
C TYR A 159 -13.98 3.72 4.89
N ARG A 160 -14.05 4.18 6.13
CA ARG A 160 -14.78 5.40 6.52
C ARG A 160 -13.86 6.32 7.31
N GLU A 161 -13.99 7.62 7.09
CA GLU A 161 -13.30 8.64 7.89
C GLU A 161 -13.68 8.48 9.37
N CYS A 162 -12.69 8.61 10.26
CA CYS A 162 -12.90 8.57 11.70
C CYS A 162 -12.16 9.73 12.37
N ALA A 163 -12.55 10.04 13.61
CA ALA A 163 -11.80 10.96 14.43
C ALA A 163 -10.34 10.46 14.60
N PRO A 164 -9.36 11.38 14.67
CA PRO A 164 -7.97 11.05 14.93
C PRO A 164 -7.79 10.34 16.29
#